data_AF-A0A267EWQ8-F1
#
_entry.id   AF-A0A267EWQ8-F1
#
_cell.length_a   1.000
_cell.length_b   1.000
_cell.length_c   1.000
_cell.angle_alpha   90.00
_cell.angle_beta   90.00
_cell.angle_gamma   90.00
#
_symmetry.space_group_name_H-M   'P 1'
#
loop_
_entity.id
_entity.type
_entity.pdbx_description
1 polymer ?
#
loop_
_entity_poly.entity_id
_entity_poly.type
_entity_poly.pdbx_seq_one_letter_code
_entity_poly.pdbx_strand_id
1 'polypeptide(L)'
;DSKSRVRFIEHVQAFVTLRASRRGDVLLFLTSPSNTTSMLLGRRPMDSDSKKGFTDWPFMTTHMWGESAAGQWTLRAEMSASSANYTQHGLITDWTLVIHRTQNPPYRVIPDKPGSTIAQVKQIQREHLS
;
A
#
# COMPACT_ATOMS: atom_id res chain seq x y z
N ASP A 1 -16.32 26.96 -6.06
CA ASP A 1 -16.98 25.64 -6.05
C ASP A 1 -16.33 24.77 -4.97
N SER A 2 -17.08 24.30 -3.97
CA SER A 2 -16.55 23.96 -2.63
C SER A 2 -17.04 22.62 -2.05
N LYS A 3 -17.22 21.58 -2.87
CA LYS A 3 -17.76 20.28 -2.41
C LYS A 3 -16.99 19.03 -2.89
N SER A 4 -15.70 18.91 -2.56
CA SER A 4 -15.05 17.60 -2.52
C SER A 4 -14.03 17.48 -1.38
N ARG A 5 -14.46 17.68 -0.13
CA ARG A 5 -13.63 17.38 1.04
C ARG A 5 -13.69 15.88 1.36
N VAL A 6 -13.09 15.07 0.49
CA VAL A 6 -12.91 13.62 0.63
C VAL A 6 -11.58 13.36 1.35
N ARG A 7 -11.61 12.73 2.53
CA ARG A 7 -10.46 12.76 3.47
C ARG A 7 -9.71 11.44 3.65
N PHE A 8 -10.32 10.30 3.36
CA PHE A 8 -9.79 8.99 3.76
C PHE A 8 -9.56 8.07 2.56
N ILE A 9 -8.38 7.44 2.54
CA ILE A 9 -7.99 6.47 1.51
C ILE A 9 -8.74 5.15 1.70
N GLU A 10 -9.06 4.49 0.60
CA GLU A 10 -9.53 3.10 0.60
C GLU A 10 -8.50 2.20 -0.09
N HIS A 11 -8.24 2.47 -1.36
CA HIS A 11 -7.24 1.75 -2.13
C HIS A 11 -6.38 2.72 -2.93
N VAL A 12 -5.13 2.35 -3.11
CA VAL A 12 -4.13 3.13 -3.83
C VAL A 12 -3.60 2.26 -4.96
N GLN A 13 -3.52 2.81 -6.16
CA GLN A 13 -2.92 2.17 -7.32
C GLN A 13 -1.71 2.98 -7.79
N ALA A 14 -0.58 2.29 -7.98
CA ALA A 14 0.62 2.83 -8.60
C ALA A 14 0.78 2.16 -9.97
N PHE A 15 0.54 2.92 -11.02
CA PHE A 15 0.84 2.52 -12.39
C PHE A 15 2.31 2.77 -12.63
N VAL A 16 3.09 1.72 -12.88
CA VAL A 16 4.57 1.83 -12.97
C VAL A 16 5.07 1.30 -14.30
N THR A 17 5.88 2.12 -14.97
CA THR A 17 6.71 1.71 -16.09
C THR A 17 8.16 1.64 -15.62
N LEU A 18 8.74 0.44 -15.68
CA LEU A 18 10.12 0.20 -15.27
C LEU A 18 10.81 -0.80 -16.19
N ARG A 19 12.12 -0.62 -16.36
CA ARG A 19 13.01 -1.57 -17.04
C ARG A 19 13.85 -2.28 -15.99
N ALA A 20 14.15 -3.55 -16.20
CA ALA A 20 14.99 -4.34 -15.32
C ALA A 20 15.82 -5.34 -16.13
N SER A 21 17.07 -5.57 -15.72
CA SER A 21 17.90 -6.64 -16.26
C SER A 21 17.37 -8.04 -15.91
N ARG A 22 16.64 -8.15 -14.80
CA ARG A 22 15.89 -9.35 -14.40
C ARG A 22 14.65 -8.97 -13.60
N ARG A 23 13.46 -9.16 -14.19
CA ARG A 23 12.17 -8.69 -13.64
C ARG A 23 11.83 -9.31 -12.28
N GLY A 24 12.19 -10.57 -12.06
CA GLY A 24 11.95 -11.27 -10.79
C GLY A 24 12.74 -10.76 -9.60
N ASP A 25 13.77 -9.95 -9.83
CA ASP A 25 14.57 -9.34 -8.76
C ASP A 25 14.12 -7.93 -8.41
N VAL A 26 13.11 -7.37 -9.08
CA VAL A 26 12.56 -6.06 -8.74
C VAL A 26 11.68 -6.19 -7.49
N LEU A 27 11.94 -5.33 -6.51
CA LEU A 27 11.07 -5.09 -5.37
C LEU A 27 10.50 -3.68 -5.49
N LEU A 28 9.21 -3.52 -5.19
CA LEU A 28 8.55 -2.21 -5.18
C LEU A 28 7.89 -1.97 -3.85
N PHE A 29 8.13 -0.78 -3.31
CA PHE A 29 7.54 -0.29 -2.07
C PHE A 29 6.88 1.05 -2.31
N LEU A 30 5.71 1.25 -1.70
CA LEU A 30 5.00 2.51 -1.68
C LEU A 30 4.83 2.96 -0.24
N THR A 31 5.31 4.17 0.08
CA THR A 31 5.18 4.79 1.40
C THR A 31 4.22 5.97 1.34
N SER A 32 3.26 6.00 2.26
CA SER A 32 2.27 7.06 2.39
C SER A 32 2.78 8.28 3.17
N PRO A 33 2.08 9.42 3.13
CA PRO A 33 2.39 10.59 3.96
C PRO A 33 2.37 10.31 5.47
N SER A 34 1.65 9.28 5.90
CA SER A 34 1.58 8.84 7.31
C SER A 34 2.63 7.77 7.66
N ASN A 35 3.62 7.55 6.79
CA ASN A 35 4.72 6.60 6.93
C ASN A 35 4.34 5.11 6.88
N THR A 36 3.12 4.78 6.46
CA THR A 36 2.75 3.39 6.18
C THR A 36 3.42 2.93 4.89
N THR A 37 4.16 1.83 4.94
CA THR A 37 4.85 1.27 3.77
C THR A 37 4.20 -0.05 3.33
N SER A 38 3.83 -0.13 2.06
CA SER A 38 3.31 -1.35 1.43
C SER A 38 4.32 -1.91 0.44
N MET A 39 4.57 -3.22 0.50
CA MET A 39 5.31 -3.94 -0.54
C MET A 39 4.37 -4.28 -1.68
N LEU A 40 4.49 -3.54 -2.78
CA LEU A 40 3.67 -3.71 -3.99
C LEU A 40 4.12 -4.89 -4.85
N LEU A 41 5.42 -5.19 -4.82
CA LEU A 41 6.01 -6.29 -5.58
C LEU A 41 7.14 -6.91 -4.74
N GLY A 42 7.01 -8.20 -4.45
CA GLY A 42 8.07 -8.99 -3.85
C GLY A 42 8.93 -9.71 -4.89
N ARG A 43 10.06 -10.26 -4.42
CA ARG A 43 10.96 -11.08 -5.24
C ARG A 43 10.24 -12.31 -5.78
N ARG A 44 10.45 -12.61 -7.06
CA ARG A 44 9.90 -13.79 -7.75
C ARG A 44 11.05 -14.57 -8.41
N PRO A 45 11.66 -15.55 -7.70
CA PRO A 45 12.88 -16.23 -8.17
C PRO A 45 12.76 -16.93 -9.54
N MET A 46 11.56 -17.36 -9.91
CA MET A 46 11.30 -18.04 -11.18
C MET A 46 11.03 -17.08 -12.35
N ASP A 47 10.92 -15.77 -12.10
CA ASP A 47 10.70 -14.76 -13.13
C ASP A 47 12.04 -14.23 -13.66
N SER A 48 12.65 -15.00 -14.56
CA SER A 48 13.95 -14.68 -15.17
C SER A 48 13.85 -13.78 -16.41
N ASP A 49 12.71 -13.14 -16.66
CA ASP A 49 12.54 -12.26 -17.81
C ASP A 49 13.53 -11.08 -17.73
N SER A 50 14.42 -11.02 -18.72
CA SER A 50 15.45 -9.98 -18.89
C SER A 50 15.16 -9.05 -20.06
N LYS A 51 14.09 -9.32 -20.81
CA LYS A 51 13.71 -8.56 -22.02
C LYS A 51 12.63 -7.54 -21.72
N LYS A 52 11.78 -7.81 -20.71
CA LYS A 52 10.64 -6.98 -20.35
C LYS A 52 10.69 -6.63 -18.86
N GLY A 53 10.46 -5.36 -18.56
CA GLY A 53 10.14 -4.93 -17.20
C GLY A 53 8.62 -4.87 -17.00
N PHE A 54 8.15 -3.72 -16.51
CA PHE A 54 6.73 -3.40 -16.43
C PHE A 54 6.42 -2.19 -17.29
N THR A 55 5.23 -2.15 -17.88
CA THR A 55 4.77 -1.03 -18.70
C THR A 55 3.36 -0.71 -18.27
N ASP A 56 3.19 0.46 -17.68
CA ASP A 56 1.92 0.96 -17.16
C ASP A 56 1.19 -0.07 -16.27
N TRP A 57 1.95 -0.80 -15.45
CA TRP A 57 1.39 -1.91 -14.68
C TRP A 57 0.72 -1.41 -13.39
N PRO A 58 -0.56 -1.74 -13.12
CA PRO A 58 -1.32 -1.19 -11.99
C PRO A 58 -1.10 -2.00 -10.70
N PHE A 59 -0.04 -1.70 -9.95
CA PHE A 59 0.12 -2.25 -8.61
C PHE A 59 -0.88 -1.61 -7.64
N MET A 60 -1.42 -2.38 -6.68
CA MET A 60 -2.47 -1.90 -5.77
C MET A 60 -2.19 -2.29 -4.32
N THR A 61 -2.60 -1.44 -3.38
CA THR A 61 -2.56 -1.71 -1.94
C THR A 61 -3.75 -1.10 -1.20
N THR A 62 -4.17 -1.76 -0.12
CA THR A 62 -5.16 -1.28 0.86
C THR A 62 -4.54 -0.97 2.22
N HIS A 63 -3.22 -1.13 2.40
CA HIS A 63 -2.57 -0.93 3.71
C HIS A 63 -2.76 0.47 4.30
N MET A 64 -3.02 1.47 3.45
CA MET A 64 -3.16 2.88 3.83
C MET A 64 -4.63 3.28 4.06
N TRP A 65 -5.52 2.30 4.20
CA TRP A 65 -6.95 2.53 4.38
C TRP A 65 -7.21 3.42 5.60
N GLY A 66 -8.02 4.47 5.43
CA GLY A 66 -8.33 5.43 6.49
C GLY A 66 -7.29 6.52 6.72
N GLU A 67 -6.18 6.54 5.98
CA GLU A 67 -5.18 7.61 6.09
C GLU A 67 -5.58 8.87 5.31
N SER A 68 -4.98 10.00 5.67
CA SER A 68 -5.03 11.21 4.85
C SER A 68 -4.11 11.04 3.65
N ALA A 69 -4.63 11.29 2.45
CA ALA A 69 -3.84 11.23 1.23
C ALA A 69 -3.01 12.50 0.95
N ALA A 70 -3.20 13.56 1.74
CA ALA A 70 -2.46 14.81 1.57
C ALA A 70 -1.03 14.67 2.12
N GLY A 71 -0.05 14.98 1.28
CA GLY A 71 1.37 14.97 1.64
C GLY A 71 2.22 14.24 0.60
N GLN A 72 3.45 13.91 0.98
CA GLN A 72 4.40 13.26 0.10
C GLN A 72 4.18 11.75 0.05
N TRP A 73 4.16 11.22 -1.17
CA TRP A 73 4.18 9.79 -1.44
C TRP A 73 5.53 9.40 -2.02
N THR A 74 6.04 8.25 -1.62
CA THR A 74 7.35 7.76 -2.07
C THR A 74 7.21 6.38 -2.69
N LEU A 75 7.53 6.27 -3.98
CA LEU A 75 7.73 4.99 -4.64
C LEU A 75 9.22 4.64 -4.62
N ARG A 76 9.56 3.47 -4.08
CA ARG A 76 10.93 2.97 -4.01
C ARG A 76 11.04 1.65 -4.75
N ALA A 77 12.02 1.56 -5.65
CA ALA A 77 12.41 0.32 -6.30
C ALA A 77 13.77 -0.16 -5.81
N GLU A 78 13.90 -1.46 -5.61
CA GLU A 78 15.15 -2.12 -5.23
C GLU A 78 15.39 -3.33 -6.12
N MET A 79 16.66 -3.70 -6.32
CA MET A 79 17.05 -4.93 -6.99
C MET A 79 17.56 -5.92 -5.95
N SER A 80 16.93 -7.09 -5.85
CA SER A 80 17.40 -8.18 -5.01
C SER A 80 18.75 -8.68 -5.53
N ALA A 81 19.70 -8.89 -4.61
CA ALA A 81 20.92 -9.62 -4.91
C ALA A 81 20.55 -11.08 -5.26
N SER A 82 20.61 -11.43 -6.54
CA SER A 82 20.22 -12.75 -7.03
C SER A 82 21.42 -13.68 -7.25
N SER A 83 22.60 -13.12 -7.50
CA SER A 83 23.83 -13.85 -7.78
C SER A 83 25.05 -12.96 -7.55
N ALA A 84 26.07 -13.46 -6.86
CA ALA A 84 27.31 -12.73 -6.58
C ALA A 84 28.09 -12.28 -7.84
N ASN A 85 27.79 -12.88 -8.99
CA ASN A 85 28.58 -12.73 -10.21
C ASN A 85 28.03 -11.70 -11.20
N TYR A 86 26.84 -11.14 -10.97
CA TYR A 86 26.22 -10.17 -11.88
C TYR A 86 25.49 -9.07 -11.12
N THR A 87 25.85 -7.82 -11.42
CA THR A 87 25.12 -6.65 -10.93
C THR A 87 23.80 -6.55 -11.69
N GLN A 88 22.68 -6.60 -10.98
CA GLN A 88 21.36 -6.36 -11.55
C GLN A 88 21.04 -4.87 -11.52
N HIS A 89 20.36 -4.38 -12.56
CA HIS A 89 20.01 -2.98 -12.72
C HIS A 89 18.52 -2.84 -13.02
N GLY A 90 17.92 -1.77 -12.52
CA GLY A 90 16.54 -1.39 -12.78
C GLY A 90 16.40 0.12 -12.89
N LEU A 91 15.42 0.57 -13.68
CA LEU A 91 15.12 1.98 -13.89
C LEU A 91 13.60 2.17 -13.96
N ILE A 92 13.04 2.97 -13.06
CA ILE A 92 11.69 3.50 -13.23
C ILE A 92 11.77 4.64 -14.24
N THR A 93 11.01 4.54 -15.33
CA THR A 93 10.95 5.59 -16.35
C THR A 93 9.74 6.49 -16.17
N ASP A 94 8.65 5.96 -15.63
CA ASP A 94 7.43 6.71 -15.38
C ASP A 94 6.60 6.04 -14.29
N TRP A 95 5.79 6.84 -13.57
CA TRP A 95 4.79 6.31 -12.67
C TRP A 95 3.64 7.30 -12.42
N THR A 96 2.44 6.76 -12.23
CA THR A 96 1.24 7.52 -11.87
C THR A 96 0.59 6.93 -10.63
N LEU A 97 0.19 7.81 -9.70
CA LEU A 97 -0.52 7.43 -8.47
C LEU A 97 -2.00 7.78 -8.58
N VAL A 98 -2.86 6.76 -8.46
CA VAL A 98 -4.31 6.90 -8.37
C VAL A 98 -4.76 6.54 -6.97
N ILE A 99 -5.45 7.47 -6.31
CA ILE A 99 -5.91 7.29 -4.93
C ILE A 99 -7.44 7.31 -4.93
N HIS A 100 -8.03 6.20 -4.52
CA HIS A 100 -9.46 6.07 -4.32
C HIS A 100 -9.81 6.38 -2.88
N ARG A 101 -10.87 7.17 -2.67
CA ARG A 101 -11.15 7.80 -1.38
C ARG A 101 -12.65 7.85 -1.09
N THR A 102 -13.01 7.81 0.18
CA THR A 102 -14.37 8.09 0.66
C THR A 102 -14.46 9.31 1.58
N GLN A 103 -15.68 9.85 1.64
CA GLN A 103 -15.98 11.09 2.36
C GLN A 103 -15.98 10.89 3.89
N ASN A 104 -16.36 9.70 4.37
CA ASN A 104 -16.48 9.38 5.79
C ASN A 104 -15.38 8.38 6.21
N PRO A 105 -14.90 8.43 7.46
CA PRO A 105 -14.08 7.35 7.98
C PRO A 105 -14.88 6.05 7.88
N PRO A 106 -14.27 4.97 7.38
CA PRO A 106 -14.92 3.66 7.21
C PRO A 106 -15.34 3.08 8.57
N TYR A 107 -14.66 3.50 9.63
CA TYR A 107 -14.99 3.18 11.02
C TYR A 107 -15.52 4.42 11.75
N ARG A 108 -16.71 4.90 11.38
CA ARG A 108 -17.50 5.72 12.31
C ARG A 108 -18.33 4.82 13.19
N VAL A 109 -17.90 4.71 14.45
CA VAL A 109 -18.69 4.35 15.64
C VAL A 109 -19.65 3.19 15.40
N ILE A 110 -19.22 1.96 15.71
CA ILE A 110 -20.21 0.95 16.12
C ILE A 110 -20.94 1.59 17.29
N PRO A 111 -22.24 1.91 17.19
CA PRO A 111 -22.93 2.45 18.34
C PRO A 111 -22.78 1.43 19.46
N ASP A 112 -22.40 1.84 20.66
CA ASP A 112 -22.56 1.03 21.86
C ASP A 112 -24.08 0.84 22.04
N LYS A 113 -24.66 -0.06 21.25
CA LYS A 113 -26.00 -0.54 21.48
C LYS A 113 -25.91 -1.34 22.77
N PRO A 114 -26.70 -1.03 23.80
CA PRO A 114 -26.82 -1.92 24.94
C PRO A 114 -27.19 -3.32 24.41
N GLY A 115 -26.31 -4.30 24.64
CA GLY A 115 -26.41 -5.65 24.08
C GLY A 115 -25.40 -6.01 22.98
N SER A 116 -24.50 -5.11 22.57
CA SER A 116 -23.41 -5.47 21.64
C SER A 116 -22.39 -6.39 22.33
N THR A 117 -21.82 -7.33 21.57
CA THR A 117 -20.79 -8.27 22.05
C THR A 117 -19.58 -7.53 22.64
N ILE A 118 -19.22 -6.37 22.09
CA ILE A 118 -18.09 -5.56 22.59
C ILE A 118 -18.44 -4.88 23.93
N ALA A 119 -19.69 -4.44 24.12
CA ALA A 119 -20.13 -3.89 25.41
C ALA A 119 -20.10 -4.98 26.50
N GLN A 120 -20.52 -6.21 26.16
CA GLN A 120 -20.42 -7.37 27.06
C GLN A 120 -18.96 -7.72 27.38
N VAL A 121 -18.07 -7.74 26.38
CA VAL A 121 -16.64 -8.00 26.59
C VAL A 121 -15.98 -6.93 27.47
N LYS A 122 -16.28 -5.64 27.25
CA LYS A 122 -15.78 -4.54 28.10
C LYS A 122 -16.34 -4.58 29.53
N GLN A 123 -17.56 -5.10 29.73
CA GLN A 123 -18.17 -5.29 31.04
C GLN A 123 -17.45 -6.42 31.79
N ILE A 124 -17.34 -7.60 31.16
CA ILE A 124 -16.65 -8.77 31.72
C ILE A 124 -15.20 -8.44 32.09
N GLN A 125 -14.50 -7.70 31.23
CA GLN A 125 -13.11 -7.33 31.48
C GLN A 125 -12.94 -6.32 32.61
N ARG A 126 -13.94 -5.46 32.88
CA ARG A 126 -13.93 -4.58 34.05
C ARG A 126 -14.24 -5.33 35.34
N GLU A 127 -15.19 -6.26 35.32
CA GLU A 127 -15.54 -7.12 36.46
C GLU A 127 -14.41 -8.09 36.84
N HIS A 128 -13.60 -8.54 35.88
CA HIS A 128 -12.45 -9.40 36.14
C HIS A 128 -11.23 -8.65 36.72
N LEU A 129 -11.21 -7.31 36.61
CA LEU A 129 -10.12 -6.44 37.07
C LEU A 129 -10.46 -5.69 38.37
N SER A 130 -11.65 -5.92 38.94
CA SER A 130 -12.09 -5.42 40.26
C SER A 130 -12.10 -6.53 41.29
#